data_AF-A0A522B263-F1
#
_entry.id   AF-A0A522B263-F1
#
_cell.length_a   1.000
_cell.length_b   1.000
_cell.length_c   1.000
_cell.angle_alpha   90.00
_cell.angle_beta   90.00
_cell.angle_gamma   90.00
#
_symmetry.space_group_name_H-M   'P 1'
#
loop_
_entity.id
_entity.type
_entity.pdbx_description
1 polymer ?
#
loop_
_entity_poly.entity_id
_entity_poly.type
_entity_poly.pdbx_seq_one_letter_code
_entity_poly.pdbx_strand_id
1 'polypeptide(L)' 'MDDSMNLVLFSGTDDKLQAAAILAAGAAALGKPVNVFLQYWALDAFRAERISSDHG' A
#
# COMPACT_ATOMS: atom_id res chain seq x y z
N MET A 1 0.72 -23.64 -6.81
CA MET A 1 1.31 -22.29 -6.96
C MET A 1 0.61 -21.43 -5.93
N ASP A 2 1.33 -20.92 -4.93
CA ASP A 2 0.70 -20.04 -3.95
C ASP A 2 0.45 -18.68 -4.61
N ASP A 3 -0.82 -18.27 -4.66
CA ASP A 3 -1.23 -17.10 -5.42
C ASP A 3 -0.74 -15.82 -4.73
N SER A 4 0.00 -14.99 -5.46
CA SER A 4 0.56 -13.73 -5.00
C SER A 4 -0.52 -12.65 -4.89
N MET A 5 -0.43 -11.77 -3.89
CA MET A 5 -1.26 -10.56 -3.84
C MET A 5 -0.60 -9.45 -4.65
N ASN A 6 -1.28 -8.96 -5.68
CA ASN A 6 -0.84 -7.83 -6.49
C ASN A 6 -1.76 -6.62 -6.24
N LEU A 7 -1.20 -5.50 -5.78
CA LEU A 7 -1.95 -4.30 -5.42
C LEU A 7 -1.47 -3.09 -6.22
N VAL A 8 -2.34 -2.53 -7.05
CA VAL A 8 -2.14 -1.21 -7.66
C VAL A 8 -2.77 -0.17 -6.73
N LEU A 9 -1.94 0.63 -6.09
CA LEU A 9 -2.37 1.63 -5.11
C LEU A 9 -2.37 3.01 -5.76
N PHE A 10 -3.56 3.56 -5.99
CA PHE A 10 -3.74 4.89 -6.61
C PHE A 10 -4.00 6.00 -5.58
N SER A 11 -4.81 5.70 -4.56
CA SER A 11 -5.25 6.69 -3.59
C SER A 11 -4.18 6.91 -2.52
N GLY A 12 -4.00 8.17 -2.13
CA GLY A 12 -3.05 8.56 -1.09
C GLY A 12 -3.70 8.93 0.25
N THR A 13 -5.02 8.88 0.40
CA THR A 13 -5.70 9.23 1.66
C THR A 13 -5.44 8.20 2.76
N ASP A 14 -5.37 8.65 4.01
CA ASP A 14 -4.87 7.82 5.12
C ASP A 14 -5.72 6.58 5.36
N ASP A 15 -7.05 6.70 5.21
CA ASP A 15 -8.00 5.59 5.32
C ASP A 15 -7.69 4.46 4.32
N LYS A 16 -7.35 4.81 3.07
CA LYS A 16 -7.05 3.86 2.01
C LYS A 16 -5.63 3.33 2.09
N LEU A 17 -4.67 4.16 2.50
CA LEU A 17 -3.30 3.72 2.76
C LEU A 17 -3.27 2.71 3.91
N GLN A 18 -4.04 2.95 4.98
CA GLN A 18 -4.17 2.03 6.09
C GLN A 18 -4.86 0.73 5.67
N ALA A 19 -5.93 0.80 4.87
CA ALA A 19 -6.57 -0.40 4.34
C ALA A 19 -5.61 -1.24 3.48
N ALA A 20 -4.82 -0.60 2.61
CA ALA A 20 -3.80 -1.26 1.81
C ALA A 20 -2.70 -1.92 2.67
N ALA A 21 -2.26 -1.23 3.72
CA ALA A 21 -1.27 -1.78 4.66
C ALA A 21 -1.79 -3.02 5.39
N ILE A 22 -3.05 -3.01 5.84
CA ILE A 22 -3.67 -4.16 6.51
C ILE A 22 -3.75 -5.37 5.56
N LEU A 23 -4.18 -5.16 4.30
CA LEU A 23 -4.22 -6.22 3.29
C LEU A 23 -2.83 -6.80 3.00
N ALA A 24 -1.83 -5.93 2.82
CA ALA A 24 -0.45 -6.34 2.59
C ALA A 24 0.13 -7.13 3.76
N ALA A 25 -0.07 -6.65 4.99
CA ALA A 25 0.39 -7.35 6.19
C ALA A 25 -0.30 -8.71 6.35
N GLY A 26 -1.61 -8.80 6.11
CA GLY A 26 -2.36 -10.05 6.18
C GLY A 26 -1.89 -11.08 5.14
N ALA A 27 -1.70 -10.66 3.88
CA ALA A 27 -1.17 -11.52 2.83
C ALA A 27 0.24 -12.01 3.16
N ALA A 28 1.13 -11.11 3.61
CA ALA A 28 2.48 -11.47 4.02
C ALA A 28 2.50 -12.45 5.20
N ALA A 29 1.61 -12.27 6.20
CA ALA A 29 1.50 -13.17 7.34
C ALA A 29 1.03 -14.60 6.95
N LEU A 30 0.30 -14.72 5.84
CA LEU A 30 -0.12 -16.02 5.27
C LEU A 30 0.95 -16.64 4.35
N GLY A 31 2.15 -16.05 4.27
CA GLY A 31 3.23 -16.54 3.40
C GLY A 31 3.04 -16.21 1.92
N LYS A 32 2.07 -15.36 1.57
CA LYS A 32 1.83 -14.97 0.18
C LYS A 32 2.80 -13.86 -0.25
N PRO A 33 3.46 -13.98 -1.41
CA PRO A 33 4.21 -12.88 -1.99
C PRO A 33 3.31 -11.66 -2.22
N VAL A 34 3.76 -10.47 -1.85
CA VAL A 34 3.02 -9.21 -2.01
C VAL A 34 3.78 -8.27 -2.93
N ASN A 35 3.13 -7.88 -4.02
CA ASN A 35 3.64 -6.89 -4.97
C ASN A 35 2.76 -5.63 -4.88
N VAL A 36 3.36 -4.50 -4.53
CA VAL A 36 2.65 -3.20 -4.47
C VAL A 36 3.22 -2.28 -5.55
N PHE A 37 2.34 -1.79 -6.42
CA PHE A 37 2.65 -0.77 -7.39
C PHE A 37 2.01 0.55 -6.97
N LEU A 38 2.85 1.50 -6.56
CA LEU A 38 2.43 2.84 -6.17
C LEU A 38 2.27 3.72 -7.40
N GLN A 39 1.09 4.33 -7.57
CA GLN A 39 0.84 5.28 -8.64
C GLN A 39 0.06 6.51 -8.16
N TYR A 40 0.25 7.64 -8.85
CA TYR A 40 -0.43 8.92 -8.60
C TYR A 40 -0.32 9.36 -7.13
N TRP A 41 -1.44 9.56 -6.45
CA TRP A 41 -1.48 10.10 -5.08
C TRP A 41 -0.83 9.17 -4.06
N ALA A 42 -0.90 7.85 -4.28
CA ALA A 42 -0.16 6.91 -3.44
C ALA A 42 1.36 7.06 -3.60
N LEU A 43 1.86 7.25 -4.83
CA LEU A 43 3.29 7.50 -5.04
C LEU A 43 3.74 8.80 -4.35
N ASP A 44 2.88 9.82 -4.37
CA ASP A 44 3.17 11.09 -3.70
C ASP A 44 3.21 10.95 -2.17
N ALA A 45 2.29 10.19 -1.56
CA ALA A 45 2.25 9.96 -0.12
C ALA A 45 3.50 9.24 0.42
N PHE A 46 4.13 8.40 -0.39
CA PHE A 46 5.34 7.64 0.01
C PHE A 46 6.67 8.39 -0.24
N ARG A 47 6.63 9.65 -0.68
CA ARG A 47 7.85 10.46 -0.81
C ARG A 47 8.48 10.72 0.56
N ALA A 48 9.81 10.69 0.65
CA ALA A 48 10.53 10.79 1.92
C ALA A 48 10.17 12.06 2.71
N GLU A 49 9.96 13.16 2.02
CA GLU A 49 9.56 14.45 2.58
C GLU A 49 8.07 14.55 2.95
N ARG A 50 7.26 13.53 2.61
CA ARG A 50 5.79 13.53 2.80
C ARG A 50 5.29 12.47 3.78
N ILE A 51 6.13 11.52 4.21
CA ILE A 51 5.77 10.40 5.12
C ILE A 51 5.06 10.84 6.42
N SER A 52 5.37 12.03 6.95
CA SER A 52 4.78 12.54 8.19
C SER A 52 3.60 13.49 7.96
N SER A 53 3.21 13.69 6.71
CA SER A 53 2.07 14.54 6.36
C SER A 53 0.77 13.79 6.61
N ASP A 54 -0.24 14.51 7.09
CA ASP A 54 -1.63 14.05 7.02
C ASP A 54 -2.05 14.00 5.55
N HIS A 55 -2.57 12.85 5.10
CA HIS A 55 -2.95 12.65 3.70
C HIS A 55 -4.46 12.75 3.44
N GLY A 56 -5.23 13.25 4.42
CA GLY A 56 -6.64 13.58 4.28
C GLY A 56 -7.58 12.41 4.53
#